data_AF-A0A2L0PJW1-F1
#
_entry.id   AF-A0A2L0PJW1-F1
#
_cell.length_a   1.000
_cell.length_b   1.000
_cell.length_c   1.000
_cell.angle_alpha   90.00
_cell.angle_beta   90.00
_cell.angle_gamma   90.00
#
_symmetry.space_group_name_H-M   'P 1'
#
loop_
_entity.id
_entity.type
_entity.pdbx_description
1 polymer ?
#
loop_
_entity_poly.entity_id
_entity_poly.type
_entity_poly.pdbx_seq_one_letter_code
_entity_poly.pdbx_strand_id
1 'polypeptide(L)'
;MKPILWLACVGFGMLSVSAAQANVYHCVVNGQNVYTNKPSGNCQTAKLEKIGSYTSDKTILARQNEANHASAANPPAAAPKARTQTAAAATHAATPAPAAATAKPVNHPQNHRDQGRRDILTTELSNEKKALAQARLALSNGRLIRSDNDQRQQQNLASLQRAVDDRMQNVQALQNELSRM
;
A
#
# COMPACT_ATOMS: atom_id res chain seq x y z
N MET A 1 19.29 -5.75 71.90
CA MET A 1 20.22 -5.38 70.80
C MET A 1 19.99 -6.38 69.67
N LYS A 2 19.46 -5.95 68.52
CA LYS A 2 19.05 -6.82 67.40
C LYS A 2 19.72 -6.29 66.12
N PRO A 3 20.55 -7.07 65.40
CA PRO A 3 21.13 -6.62 64.15
C PRO A 3 20.15 -6.82 62.99
N ILE A 4 19.94 -5.74 62.23
CA ILE A 4 19.09 -5.67 61.05
C ILE A 4 19.88 -6.26 59.87
N LEU A 5 19.43 -7.40 59.35
CA LEU A 5 19.98 -8.05 58.16
C LEU A 5 19.37 -7.41 56.91
N TRP A 6 20.16 -6.63 56.17
CA TRP A 6 19.79 -6.09 54.86
C TRP A 6 20.04 -7.15 53.78
N LEU A 7 18.97 -7.73 53.23
CA LEU A 7 19.04 -8.68 52.12
C LEU A 7 18.40 -8.03 50.90
N ALA A 8 19.22 -7.36 50.09
CA ALA A 8 18.81 -6.72 48.86
C ALA A 8 18.66 -7.77 47.74
N CYS A 9 17.43 -8.21 47.50
CA CYS A 9 17.08 -8.95 46.29
C CYS A 9 17.09 -7.98 45.09
N VAL A 10 18.15 -8.00 44.29
CA VAL A 10 18.17 -7.37 42.96
C VAL A 10 17.35 -8.25 42.03
N GLY A 11 16.06 -7.97 41.93
CA GLY A 11 15.17 -8.58 40.93
C GLY A 11 15.49 -8.03 39.54
N PHE A 12 16.05 -8.87 38.68
CA PHE A 12 16.22 -8.59 37.26
C PHE A 12 14.82 -8.59 36.61
N GLY A 13 14.19 -7.41 36.56
CA GLY A 13 12.88 -7.23 35.94
C GLY A 13 12.97 -7.48 34.44
N MET A 14 12.42 -8.61 33.99
CA MET A 14 12.12 -8.83 32.58
C MET A 14 11.22 -7.70 32.07
N LEU A 15 11.74 -6.92 31.12
CA LEU A 15 10.99 -5.92 30.39
C LEU A 15 10.05 -6.63 29.42
N SER A 16 8.84 -6.96 29.88
CA SER A 16 7.76 -7.44 29.03
C SER A 16 7.32 -6.31 28.11
N VAL A 17 7.73 -6.37 26.83
CA VAL A 17 7.17 -5.53 25.78
C VAL A 17 5.71 -5.91 25.61
N SER A 18 4.80 -5.09 26.15
CA SER A 18 3.37 -5.20 25.85
C SER A 18 3.16 -4.83 24.39
N ALA A 19 2.78 -5.80 23.56
CA ALA A 19 2.29 -5.55 22.22
C ALA A 19 0.96 -4.79 22.33
N ALA A 20 0.98 -3.48 22.06
CA ALA A 20 -0.22 -2.66 22.01
C ALA A 20 -1.06 -3.08 20.78
N GLN A 21 -2.18 -3.77 21.02
CA GLN A 21 -3.19 -4.02 20.00
C GLN A 21 -3.91 -2.70 19.70
N ALA A 22 -3.66 -2.12 18.53
CA ALA A 22 -4.22 -0.82 18.14
C ALA A 22 -5.64 -0.99 17.58
N ASN A 23 -6.66 -0.83 18.43
CA ASN A 23 -8.04 -0.73 17.96
C ASN A 23 -8.25 0.62 17.27
N VAL A 24 -8.84 0.59 16.06
CA VAL A 24 -9.27 1.80 15.34
C VAL A 24 -10.75 2.04 15.64
N TYR A 25 -11.10 3.28 15.95
CA TYR A 25 -12.47 3.73 16.18
C TYR A 25 -12.91 4.65 15.04
N HIS A 26 -14.20 4.68 14.76
CA HIS A 26 -14.82 5.66 13.86
C HIS A 26 -15.81 6.51 14.64
N CYS A 27 -15.78 7.81 14.40
CA CYS A 27 -16.56 8.81 15.11
C CYS A 27 -17.28 9.69 14.08
N VAL A 28 -18.52 10.08 14.38
CA VAL A 28 -19.23 11.08 13.58
C VAL A 28 -19.04 12.44 14.25
N VAL A 29 -18.25 13.32 13.64
CA VAL A 29 -18.01 14.69 14.11
C VAL A 29 -18.58 15.64 13.08
N ASN A 30 -19.57 16.46 13.45
CA ASN A 30 -20.25 17.39 12.54
C ASN A 30 -20.77 16.73 11.24
N GLY A 31 -21.23 15.48 11.32
CA GLY A 31 -21.73 14.72 10.17
C GLY A 31 -20.65 14.04 9.31
N GLN A 32 -19.37 14.16 9.66
CA GLN A 32 -18.26 13.50 8.93
C GLN A 32 -17.69 12.32 9.74
N ASN A 33 -17.41 11.21 9.04
CA ASN A 33 -16.74 10.04 9.61
C ASN A 33 -15.25 10.31 9.77
N VAL A 34 -14.76 10.31 11.01
CA VAL A 34 -13.35 10.47 11.36
C VAL A 34 -12.87 9.18 12.03
N TYR A 35 -11.74 8.64 11.56
CA TYR A 35 -11.10 7.47 12.16
C TYR A 35 -10.00 7.91 13.13
N THR A 36 -9.95 7.29 14.30
CA THR A 36 -9.04 7.65 15.38
C THR A 36 -8.58 6.43 16.16
N ASN A 37 -7.40 6.53 16.77
CA ASN A 37 -6.88 5.54 17.73
C ASN A 37 -7.29 5.85 19.19
N LYS A 38 -7.94 6.99 19.44
CA LYS A 38 -8.40 7.39 20.77
C LYS A 38 -9.93 7.31 20.83
N PRO A 39 -10.50 6.42 21.66
CA PRO A 39 -11.95 6.38 21.84
C PRO A 39 -12.40 7.71 22.45
N SER A 40 -13.48 8.28 21.91
CA SER A 40 -14.19 9.41 22.50
C SER A 40 -15.69 9.12 22.46
N GLY A 41 -16.50 9.87 23.21
CA GLY A 41 -17.87 9.47 23.60
C GLY A 41 -18.71 8.78 22.52
N ASN A 42 -18.86 9.40 21.35
CA ASN A 42 -19.72 8.89 20.27
C ASN A 42 -18.99 7.98 19.26
N CYS A 43 -17.80 7.48 19.61
CA CYS A 43 -17.01 6.64 18.71
C CYS A 43 -17.33 5.16 18.89
N GLN A 44 -17.46 4.44 17.78
CA GLN A 44 -17.66 3.00 17.76
C GLN A 44 -16.41 2.30 17.23
N THR A 45 -16.14 1.08 17.69
CA THR A 45 -15.02 0.28 17.16
C THR A 45 -15.23 0.07 15.66
N ALA A 46 -14.23 0.44 14.87
CA ALA A 46 -14.31 0.29 13.43
C ALA A 46 -14.01 -1.16 13.06
N LYS A 47 -14.99 -1.82 12.44
CA LYS A 47 -14.81 -3.17 11.88
C LYS A 47 -14.18 -3.04 10.50
N LEU A 48 -12.84 -3.00 10.46
CA LEU A 48 -12.09 -2.98 9.21
C LEU A 48 -11.89 -4.40 8.70
N GLU A 49 -12.07 -4.58 7.39
CA GLU A 49 -11.62 -5.80 6.75
C GLU A 49 -10.10 -5.90 6.85
N LYS A 50 -9.61 -7.12 7.01
CA LYS A 50 -8.17 -7.36 7.07
C LYS A 50 -7.59 -7.11 5.69
N ILE A 51 -7.00 -5.93 5.51
CA ILE A 51 -6.14 -5.65 4.37
C ILE A 51 -5.00 -6.67 4.46
N GLY A 52 -4.72 -7.38 3.36
CA GLY A 52 -3.86 -8.56 3.33
C GLY A 52 -2.56 -8.43 4.14
N SER A 53 -2.01 -9.56 4.59
CA SER A 53 -0.77 -9.55 5.37
C SER A 53 0.42 -9.24 4.46
N TYR A 54 1.19 -8.20 4.76
CA TYR A 54 2.46 -7.97 4.08
C TYR A 54 3.54 -8.85 4.70
N THR A 55 4.24 -9.62 3.89
CA THR A 55 5.43 -10.38 4.29
C THR A 55 6.48 -10.28 3.20
N SER A 56 7.74 -10.19 3.60
CA SER A 56 8.88 -10.28 2.68
C SER A 56 9.20 -11.71 2.26
N ASP A 57 8.56 -12.71 2.91
CA ASP A 57 8.75 -14.11 2.59
C ASP A 57 8.03 -14.46 1.29
N LYS A 58 8.82 -14.61 0.22
CA LYS A 58 8.34 -14.90 -1.13
C LYS A 58 7.44 -16.15 -1.21
N THR A 59 7.72 -17.15 -0.37
CA THR A 59 6.96 -18.41 -0.27
C THR A 59 5.59 -18.21 0.41
N ILE A 60 5.49 -17.27 1.35
CA ILE A 60 4.21 -16.94 1.99
C ILE A 60 3.38 -16.04 1.07
N LEU A 61 4.04 -15.12 0.36
CA LEU A 61 3.41 -14.24 -0.62
C LEU A 61 2.74 -15.01 -1.77
N ALA A 62 3.42 -16.04 -2.29
CA ALA A 62 2.85 -16.92 -3.32
C ALA A 62 1.57 -17.62 -2.82
N ARG A 63 1.64 -18.26 -1.65
CA ARG A 63 0.49 -18.95 -1.05
C ARG A 63 -0.67 -18.02 -0.71
N GLN A 64 -0.39 -16.81 -0.24
CA GLN A 64 -1.41 -15.81 0.06
C GLN A 64 -2.10 -15.32 -1.22
N ASN A 65 -1.35 -15.14 -2.31
CA ASN A 65 -1.91 -14.74 -3.59
C ASN A 65 -2.86 -15.82 -4.15
N GLU A 66 -2.46 -17.09 -4.10
CA GLU A 66 -3.28 -18.22 -4.54
C GLU A 66 -4.58 -18.36 -3.72
N ALA A 67 -4.51 -18.15 -2.40
CA ALA A 67 -5.69 -18.17 -1.53
C ALA A 67 -6.65 -16.99 -1.78
N ASN A 68 -6.11 -15.80 -2.06
CA ASN A 68 -6.91 -14.60 -2.37
C ASN A 68 -7.63 -14.72 -3.73
N HIS A 69 -7.00 -15.33 -4.73
CA HIS A 69 -7.63 -15.56 -6.04
C HIS A 69 -8.70 -16.66 -6.01
N ALA A 70 -8.57 -17.68 -5.15
CA ALA A 70 -9.58 -18.73 -5.01
C ALA A 70 -10.91 -18.25 -4.36
N SER A 71 -10.86 -17.18 -3.54
CA SER A 71 -12.06 -16.58 -2.94
C SER A 71 -12.83 -15.63 -3.88
N ALA A 72 -12.20 -15.18 -4.98
CA ALA A 72 -12.82 -14.25 -5.93
C ALA A 72 -13.70 -14.92 -7.01
N ALA A 73 -13.77 -16.27 -7.03
CA ALA A 73 -14.44 -17.03 -8.08
C ALA A 73 -15.91 -17.43 -7.79
N ASN A 74 -16.51 -17.02 -6.67
CA ASN A 74 -17.91 -17.34 -6.37
C ASN A 74 -18.72 -16.08 -5.96
N PRO A 75 -19.62 -15.56 -6.81
CA PRO A 75 -20.66 -14.63 -6.35
C PRO A 75 -21.73 -15.38 -5.53
N PRO A 76 -22.21 -14.85 -4.38
CA PRO A 76 -23.21 -15.53 -3.58
C PRO A 76 -24.60 -15.38 -4.22
N ALA A 77 -25.04 -16.41 -4.94
CA ALA A 77 -26.46 -16.66 -5.20
C ALA A 77 -27.07 -17.40 -4.00
N ALA A 78 -28.35 -17.09 -3.73
CA ALA A 78 -29.12 -17.46 -2.55
C ALA A 78 -29.10 -18.96 -2.15
N ALA A 79 -29.17 -19.20 -0.84
CA ALA A 79 -29.42 -20.49 -0.16
C ALA A 79 -30.79 -21.11 -0.57
N PRO A 80 -31.11 -22.42 -0.36
CA PRO A 80 -30.74 -23.20 0.84
C PRO A 80 -30.57 -24.75 0.74
N LYS A 81 -30.16 -25.31 1.90
CA LYS A 81 -30.34 -26.67 2.46
C LYS A 81 -29.44 -27.87 2.02
N ALA A 82 -28.72 -28.34 3.04
CA ALA A 82 -28.50 -29.72 3.50
C ALA A 82 -27.64 -30.69 2.65
N ARG A 83 -26.47 -31.07 3.18
CA ARG A 83 -26.15 -32.47 3.51
C ARG A 83 -24.92 -32.56 4.41
N THR A 84 -25.07 -33.29 5.51
CA THR A 84 -24.01 -33.86 6.33
C THR A 84 -23.03 -34.68 5.51
N GLN A 85 -21.74 -34.59 5.83
CA GLN A 85 -20.83 -35.73 5.74
C GLN A 85 -19.58 -35.55 6.62
N THR A 86 -19.20 -36.70 7.17
CA THR A 86 -18.38 -37.00 8.34
C THR A 86 -16.88 -37.00 8.06
N ALA A 87 -16.15 -36.90 9.17
CA ALA A 87 -14.73 -37.15 9.41
C ALA A 87 -13.97 -38.08 8.45
N ALA A 88 -12.70 -37.72 8.18
CA ALA A 88 -11.60 -38.69 8.18
C ALA A 88 -10.26 -37.96 8.39
N ALA A 89 -9.54 -38.38 9.43
CA ALA A 89 -8.13 -38.06 9.65
C ALA A 89 -7.25 -38.84 8.67
N ALA A 90 -6.16 -38.23 8.22
CA ALA A 90 -5.00 -38.96 7.71
C ALA A 90 -3.72 -38.15 7.97
N THR A 91 -2.94 -38.66 8.92
CA THR A 91 -1.49 -38.49 9.10
C THR A 91 -0.72 -38.85 7.82
N HIS A 92 0.49 -38.29 7.64
CA HIS A 92 1.70 -38.77 6.92
C HIS A 92 2.43 -37.52 6.37
N ALA A 93 3.75 -37.35 6.35
CA ALA A 93 4.92 -37.98 6.97
C ALA A 93 6.08 -36.98 6.71
N ALA A 94 7.07 -36.95 7.59
CA ALA A 94 8.24 -36.08 7.46
C ALA A 94 9.31 -36.62 6.48
N THR A 95 10.18 -35.69 6.04
CA THR A 95 11.55 -35.83 5.45
C THR A 95 11.72 -36.24 3.98
N PRO A 96 12.85 -35.89 3.30
CA PRO A 96 13.86 -34.83 3.55
C PRO A 96 14.12 -33.90 2.33
N ALA A 97 14.87 -32.82 2.55
CA ALA A 97 15.33 -31.86 1.53
C ALA A 97 16.33 -32.45 0.52
N PRO A 98 16.38 -31.98 -0.74
CA PRO A 98 17.54 -32.14 -1.60
C PRO A 98 18.40 -30.88 -1.70
N ALA A 99 19.69 -31.16 -1.81
CA ALA A 99 20.86 -30.31 -1.79
C ALA A 99 20.85 -29.06 -2.69
N ALA A 100 21.56 -28.04 -2.20
CA ALA A 100 21.96 -26.85 -2.94
C ALA A 100 22.80 -27.21 -4.17
N ALA A 101 22.26 -26.91 -5.35
CA ALA A 101 23.03 -26.85 -6.59
C ALA A 101 23.45 -25.38 -6.83
N THR A 102 24.75 -25.14 -6.85
CA THR A 102 25.39 -23.90 -7.28
C THR A 102 25.14 -23.68 -8.78
N ALA A 103 24.03 -23.00 -9.12
CA ALA A 103 23.74 -22.58 -10.47
C ALA A 103 24.59 -21.33 -10.82
N LYS A 104 25.47 -21.48 -11.82
CA LYS A 104 26.16 -20.36 -12.49
C LYS A 104 25.11 -19.41 -13.11
N PRO A 105 25.29 -18.09 -13.07
CA PRO A 105 24.30 -17.17 -13.62
C PRO A 105 24.24 -17.33 -15.15
N VAL A 106 23.13 -17.89 -15.63
CA VAL A 106 22.76 -17.91 -17.03
C VAL A 106 22.35 -16.47 -17.41
N ASN A 107 23.18 -15.79 -18.20
CA ASN A 107 22.83 -14.50 -18.79
C ASN A 107 21.78 -14.69 -19.88
N HIS A 108 20.48 -14.50 -19.59
CA HIS A 108 19.41 -14.27 -20.57
C HIS A 108 18.25 -13.47 -19.94
N PRO A 109 17.64 -12.48 -20.62
CA PRO A 109 18.22 -11.53 -21.58
C PRO A 109 17.92 -10.08 -21.16
N GLN A 110 18.96 -9.22 -21.09
CA GLN A 110 18.83 -7.78 -20.82
C GLN A 110 17.72 -7.13 -21.67
N ASN A 111 17.61 -7.56 -22.93
CA ASN A 111 16.63 -7.06 -23.91
C ASN A 111 15.16 -7.10 -23.44
N HIS A 112 14.73 -8.13 -22.68
CA HIS A 112 13.34 -8.17 -22.20
C HIS A 112 13.08 -7.15 -21.09
N ARG A 113 14.10 -6.83 -20.28
CA ARG A 113 14.02 -5.77 -19.28
C ARG A 113 14.05 -4.40 -19.94
N ASP A 114 14.91 -4.23 -20.95
CA ASP A 114 15.03 -2.97 -21.70
C ASP A 114 13.74 -2.66 -22.48
N GLN A 115 13.10 -3.70 -23.04
CA GLN A 115 11.81 -3.56 -23.72
C GLN A 115 10.69 -3.20 -22.73
N GLY A 116 10.60 -3.89 -21.59
CA GLY A 116 9.64 -3.53 -20.53
C GLY A 116 9.86 -2.11 -20.00
N ARG A 117 11.11 -1.66 -19.86
CA ARG A 117 11.45 -0.29 -19.47
C ARG A 117 11.00 0.72 -20.53
N ARG A 118 11.24 0.45 -21.81
CA ARG A 118 10.81 1.31 -22.92
C ARG A 118 9.29 1.43 -22.97
N ASP A 119 8.56 0.35 -22.73
CA ASP A 119 7.08 0.34 -22.70
C ASP A 119 6.53 1.17 -21.54
N ILE A 120 7.15 1.07 -20.35
CA ILE A 120 6.79 1.89 -19.18
C ILE A 120 7.01 3.37 -19.50
N LEU A 121 8.19 3.74 -20.00
CA LEU A 121 8.52 5.14 -20.29
C LEU A 121 7.66 5.72 -21.43
N THR A 122 7.27 4.90 -22.40
CA THR A 122 6.33 5.30 -23.47
C THR A 122 4.93 5.57 -22.89
N THR A 123 4.49 4.73 -21.96
CA THR A 123 3.21 4.91 -21.26
C THR A 123 3.22 6.15 -20.38
N GLU A 124 4.30 6.36 -19.61
CA GLU A 124 4.51 7.58 -18.81
C GLU A 124 4.53 8.82 -19.69
N LEU A 125 5.21 8.80 -20.85
CA LEU A 125 5.23 9.92 -21.78
C LEU A 125 3.82 10.27 -22.30
N SER A 126 3.01 9.26 -22.61
CA SER A 126 1.61 9.45 -23.01
C SER A 126 0.78 10.08 -21.88
N ASN A 127 0.99 9.62 -20.64
CA ASN A 127 0.30 10.15 -19.46
C ASN A 127 0.71 11.60 -19.17
N GLU A 128 2.01 11.93 -19.23
CA GLU A 128 2.50 13.29 -19.02
C GLU A 128 2.01 14.26 -20.11
N LYS A 129 1.92 13.82 -21.37
CA LYS A 129 1.31 14.63 -22.45
C LYS A 129 -0.17 14.94 -22.18
N LYS A 130 -0.94 13.96 -21.70
CA LYS A 130 -2.34 14.18 -21.30
C LYS A 130 -2.43 15.13 -20.11
N ALA A 131 -1.59 14.94 -19.09
CA ALA A 131 -1.54 15.80 -17.91
C ALA A 131 -1.14 17.24 -18.27
N LEU A 132 -0.22 17.42 -19.22
CA LEU A 132 0.18 18.73 -19.73
C LEU A 132 -0.99 19.44 -20.44
N ALA A 133 -1.74 18.72 -21.28
CA ALA A 133 -2.93 19.27 -21.92
C ALA A 133 -3.98 19.71 -20.88
N GLN A 134 -4.19 18.90 -19.85
CA GLN A 134 -5.09 19.23 -18.74
C GLN A 134 -4.61 20.43 -17.93
N ALA A 135 -3.31 20.53 -17.61
CA ALA A 135 -2.75 21.66 -16.89
C ALA A 135 -2.91 22.98 -17.67
N ARG A 136 -2.70 22.93 -18.99
CA ARG A 136 -2.93 24.09 -19.89
C ARG A 136 -4.40 24.51 -19.91
N LEU A 137 -5.32 23.55 -19.96
CA LEU A 137 -6.76 23.82 -19.89
C LEU A 137 -7.16 24.42 -18.54
N ALA A 138 -6.61 23.89 -17.44
CA ALA A 138 -6.85 24.44 -16.10
C ALA A 138 -6.35 25.89 -15.99
N LEU A 139 -5.17 26.17 -16.55
CA LEU A 139 -4.60 27.52 -16.61
C LEU A 139 -5.48 28.48 -17.43
N SER A 140 -5.99 28.05 -18.61
CA SER A 140 -6.90 28.89 -19.40
C SER A 140 -8.21 29.14 -18.65
N ASN A 141 -8.78 28.12 -18.01
CA ASN A 141 -10.02 28.26 -17.25
C ASN A 141 -9.85 29.17 -16.02
N GLY A 142 -8.73 29.04 -15.30
CA GLY A 142 -8.42 29.91 -14.17
C GLY A 142 -8.25 31.38 -14.56
N ARG A 143 -7.79 31.66 -15.80
CA ARG A 143 -7.68 33.02 -16.34
C ARG A 143 -9.04 33.64 -16.67
N LEU A 144 -10.02 32.84 -17.12
CA LEU A 144 -11.37 33.31 -17.43
C LEU A 144 -12.15 33.76 -16.18
N ILE A 145 -11.85 33.17 -15.02
CA ILE A 145 -12.53 33.47 -13.75
C ILE A 145 -11.96 34.73 -13.09
N ARG A 146 -10.97 35.41 -13.69
CA ARG A 146 -10.22 36.50 -13.02
C ARG A 146 -11.12 37.69 -12.70
N SER A 147 -11.42 37.86 -11.40
CA SER A 147 -11.85 39.13 -10.83
C SER A 147 -10.61 39.96 -10.49
N ASP A 148 -10.57 41.23 -10.90
CA ASP A 148 -9.46 42.11 -10.59
C ASP A 148 -9.43 42.34 -9.06
N ASN A 149 -8.32 41.96 -8.41
CA ASN A 149 -7.96 42.14 -6.98
C ASN A 149 -8.01 40.92 -6.03
N ASP A 150 -8.24 39.69 -6.50
CA ASP A 150 -8.18 38.51 -5.60
C ASP A 150 -6.77 37.90 -5.51
N GLN A 151 -6.06 38.16 -4.40
CA GLN A 151 -4.72 37.61 -4.12
C GLN A 151 -4.70 36.07 -4.12
N ARG A 152 -5.77 35.42 -3.66
CA ARG A 152 -5.93 33.95 -3.71
C ARG A 152 -5.97 33.43 -5.15
N GLN A 153 -6.59 34.19 -6.05
CA GLN A 153 -6.68 33.82 -7.45
C GLN A 153 -5.32 33.96 -8.16
N GLN A 154 -4.56 35.00 -7.82
CA GLN A 154 -3.18 35.15 -8.30
C GLN A 154 -2.29 33.99 -7.87
N GLN A 155 -2.42 33.52 -6.62
CA GLN A 155 -1.72 32.34 -6.12
C GLN A 155 -2.13 31.06 -6.88
N ASN A 156 -3.43 30.89 -7.15
CA ASN A 156 -3.92 29.75 -7.94
C ASN A 156 -3.35 29.78 -9.36
N LEU A 157 -3.41 30.92 -10.06
CA LEU A 157 -2.82 31.08 -11.39
C LEU A 157 -1.31 30.79 -11.42
N ALA A 158 -0.57 31.27 -10.41
CA ALA A 158 0.85 30.96 -10.26
C ALA A 158 1.08 29.45 -10.06
N SER A 159 0.21 28.77 -9.31
CA SER A 159 0.29 27.31 -9.13
C SER A 159 -0.01 26.54 -10.41
N LEU A 160 -1.00 26.97 -11.20
CA LEU A 160 -1.34 26.38 -12.49
C LEU A 160 -0.21 26.57 -13.51
N GLN A 161 0.43 27.74 -13.50
CA GLN A 161 1.58 28.00 -14.36
C GLN A 161 2.75 27.06 -14.03
N ARG A 162 3.11 26.94 -12.73
CA ARG A 162 4.13 25.98 -12.29
C ARG A 162 3.78 24.56 -12.70
N ALA A 163 2.52 24.15 -12.54
CA ALA A 163 2.08 22.82 -12.96
C ALA A 163 2.28 22.59 -14.47
N VAL A 164 2.06 23.58 -15.33
CA VAL A 164 2.36 23.46 -16.77
C VAL A 164 3.85 23.29 -17.01
N ASP A 165 4.68 24.11 -16.35
CA ASP A 165 6.14 24.09 -16.52
C ASP A 165 6.74 22.75 -16.04
N ASP A 166 6.31 22.26 -14.87
CA ASP A 166 6.72 20.96 -14.32
C ASP A 166 6.39 19.80 -15.27
N ARG A 167 5.17 19.81 -15.83
CA ARG A 167 4.74 18.78 -16.80
C ARG A 167 5.54 18.85 -18.09
N MET A 168 5.90 20.04 -18.56
CA MET A 168 6.78 20.20 -19.73
C MET A 168 8.17 19.62 -19.47
N GLN A 169 8.74 19.87 -18.30
CA GLN A 169 10.04 19.31 -17.91
C GLN A 169 9.99 17.78 -17.83
N ASN A 170 8.94 17.21 -17.24
CA ASN A 170 8.77 15.75 -17.18
C ASN A 170 8.66 15.13 -18.58
N VAL A 171 7.87 15.72 -19.48
CA VAL A 171 7.78 15.28 -20.88
C VAL A 171 9.16 15.26 -21.53
N GLN A 172 9.95 16.32 -21.34
CA GLN A 172 11.29 16.41 -21.91
C GLN A 172 12.26 15.38 -21.30
N ALA A 173 12.20 15.17 -19.98
CA ALA A 173 13.01 14.17 -19.30
C ALA A 173 12.71 12.75 -19.81
N LEU A 174 11.43 12.40 -19.97
CA LEU A 174 11.01 11.10 -20.50
C LEU A 174 11.43 10.90 -21.96
N GLN A 175 11.35 11.96 -22.78
CA GLN A 175 11.83 11.91 -24.17
C GLN A 175 13.34 11.68 -24.24
N ASN A 176 14.11 12.36 -23.38
CA ASN A 176 15.56 12.17 -23.31
C ASN A 176 15.90 10.74 -22.86
N GLU A 177 15.19 10.19 -21.89
CA GLU A 177 15.41 8.80 -21.45
C GLU A 177 15.09 7.80 -22.57
N LEU A 178 13.98 8.01 -23.27
CA LEU A 178 13.60 7.20 -24.44
C LEU A 178 14.63 7.27 -25.58
N SER A 179 15.28 8.42 -25.77
CA SER A 179 16.33 8.59 -26.79
C SER A 179 17.66 7.93 -26.41
N ARG A 180 17.89 7.70 -25.11
CA ARG A 180 19.13 7.15 -24.55
C ARG A 180 19.09 5.63 -24.35
N MET A 181 17.90 5.03 -24.45
CA MET A 181 17.69 3.59 -24.42
C MET A 181 17.76 2.98 -25.81
#